data_AF-A0A0N1FNG9-F1
#
_entry.id   AF-A0A0N1FNG9-F1
#
_cell.length_a   1.000
_cell.length_b   1.000
_cell.length_c   1.000
_cell.angle_alpha   90.00
_cell.angle_beta   90.00
_cell.angle_gamma   90.00
#
_symmetry.space_group_name_H-M   'P 1'
#
loop_
_entity.id
_entity.type
_entity.pdbx_description
1 polymer ?
#
loop_
_entity_poly.entity_id
_entity_poly.type
_entity_poly.pdbx_seq_one_letter_code
_entity_poly.pdbx_strand_id
1 'polypeptide(L)' 'MPYETRQSLENDGCRAALSVDAGVVVLRSRRGTQMGPAFPEIAAGAAQLPDATALDGELVV' A
#
# COMPACT_ATOMS: atom_id res chain seq x y z
N MET A 1 14.82 26.65 11.27
CA MET A 1 14.47 25.46 10.47
C MET A 1 13.10 25.01 10.93
N PRO A 2 11.99 25.33 10.25
CA PRO A 2 10.69 24.89 10.72
C PRO A 2 10.60 23.37 10.50
N TYR A 3 10.24 22.65 11.55
CA TYR A 3 9.85 21.26 11.43
C TYR A 3 8.50 21.28 10.70
N GLU A 4 8.50 20.94 9.41
CA GLU A 4 7.24 20.60 8.75
C GLU A 4 6.79 19.26 9.33
N THR A 5 6.05 19.30 10.43
CA THR A 5 5.19 18.19 10.80
C THR A 5 4.19 18.06 9.67
N ARG A 6 4.50 17.19 8.70
CA ARG A 6 3.50 16.63 7.80
C ARG A 6 2.44 16.04 8.72
N GLN A 7 1.30 16.72 8.83
CA GLN A 7 0.14 16.15 9.48
C GLN A 7 -0.15 14.86 8.72
N SER A 8 0.24 13.73 9.29
CA SER A 8 -0.29 12.44 8.88
C SER A 8 -1.79 12.61 9.04
N LEU A 9 -2.51 12.62 7.92
CA LEU A 9 -3.97 12.54 7.91
C LEU A 9 -4.27 11.40 8.89
N GLU A 10 -4.80 11.74 10.06
CA GLU A 10 -5.10 10.78 11.12
C GLU A 10 -6.29 9.97 10.59
N ASN A 11 -5.98 9.07 9.66
CA ASN A 11 -6.97 8.51 8.77
C ASN A 11 -7.61 7.33 9.48
N ASP A 12 -8.91 7.20 9.26
CA ASP A 12 -9.70 5.99 9.45
C ASP A 12 -9.29 4.88 8.45
N GLY A 13 -8.01 4.87 8.06
CA GLY A 13 -7.42 4.04 7.01
C GLY A 13 -6.68 2.84 7.60
N CYS A 14 -6.46 1.83 6.76
CA CYS A 14 -5.72 0.64 7.17
C CYS A 14 -4.29 0.71 6.62
N ARG A 15 -3.30 0.74 7.52
CA ARG A 15 -1.90 0.62 7.13
C ARG A 15 -1.65 -0.69 6.36
N ALA A 16 -1.19 -0.56 5.12
CA ALA A 16 -1.01 -1.65 4.19
C ALA A 16 0.37 -1.58 3.52
N ALA A 17 0.95 -2.76 3.31
CA ALA A 17 2.16 -2.95 2.54
C ALA A 17 1.78 -3.59 1.18
N LEU A 18 2.31 -3.01 0.11
CA LEU A 18 2.18 -3.53 -1.23
C LEU A 18 3.57 -3.95 -1.75
N SER A 19 3.64 -5.09 -2.42
CA SER A 19 4.88 -5.54 -3.06
C SER A 19 4.56 -6.14 -4.42
N VAL A 20 5.41 -5.84 -5.40
CA VAL A 20 5.37 -6.42 -6.73
C VAL A 20 6.60 -7.30 -6.88
N ASP A 21 6.40 -8.59 -7.07
CA ASP A 21 7.46 -9.59 -7.22
C ASP A 21 7.15 -10.47 -8.43
N ALA A 22 8.03 -10.49 -9.43
CA ALA A 22 7.84 -11.23 -10.69
C ALA A 22 6.46 -11.01 -11.36
N GLY A 23 5.96 -9.77 -11.35
CA GLY A 23 4.65 -9.38 -11.86
C GLY A 23 3.47 -9.75 -10.96
N VAL A 24 3.72 -10.34 -9.79
CA VAL A 24 2.71 -10.67 -8.80
C VAL A 24 2.57 -9.54 -7.80
N VAL A 25 1.38 -8.94 -7.76
CA VAL A 25 1.06 -7.90 -6.77
C VAL A 25 0.53 -8.55 -5.50
N VAL A 26 1.18 -8.25 -4.37
CA VAL A 26 0.82 -8.72 -3.04
C VAL A 26 0.49 -7.52 -2.17
N LEU A 27 -0.79 -7.39 -1.80
CA LEU A 27 -1.26 -6.41 -0.83
C LEU A 27 -1.49 -7.09 0.52
N ARG A 28 -0.88 -6.56 1.58
CA ARG A 28 -0.95 -7.07 2.94
C ARG A 28 -1.31 -5.97 3.93
N SER A 29 -2.14 -6.29 4.92
CA SER A 29 -2.35 -5.43 6.08
C SER A 29 -1.08 -5.36 6.94
N ARG A 30 -1.01 -4.41 7.88
CA ARG A 30 0.02 -4.37 8.93
C ARG A 30 0.20 -5.69 9.68
N ARG A 31 -0.85 -6.51 9.79
CA ARG A 31 -0.80 -7.82 10.48
C ARG A 31 -0.38 -8.97 9.55
N GLY A 32 -0.02 -8.68 8.30
CA GLY A 32 0.36 -9.68 7.30
C GLY A 32 -0.81 -10.37 6.61
N THR A 33 -2.05 -9.95 6.88
CA THR A 33 -3.25 -10.50 6.22
C THR A 33 -3.25 -10.12 4.75
N GLN A 34 -3.37 -11.08 3.85
CA GLN A 34 -3.46 -10.79 2.42
C GLN A 34 -4.82 -10.13 2.11
N MET A 35 -4.78 -8.90 1.60
CA MET A 35 -5.97 -8.08 1.29
C MET A 35 -6.19 -7.90 -0.21
N GLY A 36 -5.26 -8.38 -1.05
CA GLY A 36 -5.35 -8.24 -2.52
C GLY A 36 -6.72 -8.56 -3.14
N PRO A 37 -7.40 -9.66 -2.76
CA PRO A 37 -8.71 -9.99 -3.33
C PRO A 37 -9.83 -9.00 -2.98
N ALA A 38 -9.69 -8.25 -1.88
CA ALA A 38 -10.68 -7.28 -1.44
C ALA A 38 -10.53 -5.91 -2.12
N PHE A 39 -9.37 -5.63 -2.74
CA PHE A 39 -9.04 -4.36 -3.38
C PHE A 39 -8.43 -4.57 -4.77
N PRO A 40 -9.21 -5.10 -5.73
CA PRO A 40 -8.71 -5.41 -7.08
C PRO A 40 -8.21 -4.15 -7.83
N GLU A 41 -8.80 -2.98 -7.58
CA GLU A 41 -8.40 -1.71 -8.16
C GLU A 41 -6.98 -1.29 -7.74
N ILE A 42 -6.62 -1.51 -6.48
CA ILE A 42 -5.28 -1.24 -5.96
C ILE A 42 -4.27 -2.20 -6.57
N ALA A 43 -4.64 -3.49 -6.70
CA ALA A 43 -3.81 -4.49 -7.34
C ALA A 43 -3.55 -4.16 -8.82
N ALA A 44 -4.58 -3.72 -9.55
CA ALA A 44 -4.46 -3.33 -10.96
C ALA A 44 -3.57 -2.08 -11.15
N GLY A 45 -3.68 -1.09 -10.26
CA GLY A 45 -2.80 0.08 -10.29
C GLY A 45 -1.33 -0.30 -10.01
N ALA A 46 -1.11 -1.16 -9.03
CA ALA A 46 0.23 -1.62 -8.68
C ALA A 46 0.86 -2.56 -9.71
N ALA A 47 0.08 -3.23 -10.55
CA ALA A 47 0.61 -4.04 -11.66
C ALA A 47 1.36 -3.20 -12.70
N GLN A 48 1.21 -1.87 -12.69
CA GLN A 48 1.96 -0.94 -13.54
C GLN A 48 3.33 -0.58 -12.95
N LEU A 49 3.59 -0.93 -11.70
CA LEU A 49 4.87 -0.64 -11.05
C LEU A 49 5.97 -1.58 -11.55
N PRO A 50 7.24 -1.13 -11.54
CA PRO A 50 8.37 -1.98 -11.87
C PRO A 50 8.41 -3.22 -10.97
N ASP A 51 8.98 -4.30 -11.48
CA ASP A 51 9.26 -5.49 -10.69
C ASP A 51 10.17 -5.18 -9.49
N ALA A 52 10.03 -5.97 -8.42
CA ALA A 52 10.71 -5.75 -7.14
C ALA A 52 10.36 -4.40 -6.45
N THR A 53 9.23 -3.78 -6.79
CA THR A 53 8.75 -2.56 -6.10
C THR A 53 8.04 -2.94 -4.80
N ALA A 54 8.48 -2.36 -3.68
CA ALA A 54 7.78 -2.43 -2.41
C ALA A 54 7.32 -1.02 -1.98
N LEU A 55 6.05 -0.90 -1.61
CA LEU A 55 5.43 0.33 -1.11
C LEU A 55 4.81 0.05 0.27
N ASP A 56 4.98 0.99 1.19
CA ASP A 56 4.34 0.98 2.50
C ASP A 56 3.52 2.25 2.61
N GLY A 57 2.25 2.13 2.98
CA GLY A 57 1.33 3.26 2.98
C GLY A 57 0.05 3.00 3.76
N GLU A 58 -0.89 3.92 3.59
CA GLU A 58 -2.21 3.84 4.20
C GLU A 58 -3.25 3.61 3.11
N LEU A 59 -4.03 2.55 3.27
CA LEU A 59 -5.20 2.30 2.43
C LEU A 59 -6.37 3.10 2.99
N VAL A 60 -6.86 4.04 2.19
CA VAL A 60 -7.96 4.96 2.51
C VAL A 60 -9.07 4.74 1.48
N VAL A 61 -10.33 4.83 1.90
CA VAL A 61 -11.52 4.73 1.04
C VAL A 61 -12.02 6.12 0.66
#